data_AF-A0AAD6IQ52-F1
#
_entry.id   AF-A0AAD6IQ52-F1
#
_cell.length_a   1.000
_cell.length_b   1.000
_cell.length_c   1.000
_cell.angle_alpha   90.00
_cell.angle_beta   90.00
_cell.angle_gamma   90.00
#
_symmetry.space_group_name_H-M   'P 1'
#
loop_
_entity.id
_entity.type
_entity.pdbx_description
1 polymer ?
#
loop_
_entity_poly.entity_id
_entity_poly.type
_entity_poly.pdbx_seq_one_letter_code
_entity_poly.pdbx_strand_id
1 'polypeptide(L)'
;MASAIRPPAVPIIHDDTVKALELAGLTSPPINGKRKISTLMVAPSVPGYMTCDTALQTITDIDPSSVMEIPVYFESQETLEFIGFSPEMAAVIWDRYSHLPYDEEMDDSFKTFVKRWLEDSPSDALMAGDDYAAALQGLGIGERLSAVIMMEEYEDLLYTSSCKFWVLESVMGALESLERLDERIKTRLEEDKAATKTTPHLTPCNLSGVGRQKTRLADFTIDGGQGELVPKVVLALVVIPKKLTTSLNPTYLMAMNEDNINPEFQLELPARTRSS
;
A
#
# COMPACT_ATOMS: atom_id res chain seq x y z
N MET A 1 12.24 6.92 40.26
CA MET A 1 11.36 6.14 39.37
C MET A 1 12.24 5.65 38.24
N ALA A 2 12.37 4.34 38.05
CA ALA A 2 13.15 3.79 36.94
C ALA A 2 12.36 4.02 35.66
N SER A 3 12.95 4.69 34.67
CA SER A 3 12.35 4.82 33.35
C SER A 3 12.36 3.43 32.71
N ALA A 4 11.18 2.89 32.40
CA ALA A 4 11.07 1.62 31.71
C ALA A 4 11.77 1.75 30.35
N ILE A 5 12.74 0.88 30.09
CA ILE A 5 13.48 0.85 28.83
C ILE A 5 12.53 0.31 27.77
N ARG A 6 12.25 1.09 26.73
CA ARG A 6 11.43 0.66 25.59
C ARG A 6 12.02 -0.62 24.98
N PRO A 7 11.19 -1.61 24.59
CA PRO A 7 11.68 -2.81 23.91
C PRO A 7 12.50 -2.46 22.64
N PRO A 8 13.39 -3.36 22.20
CA PRO A 8 14.14 -3.16 20.98
C PRO A 8 13.17 -3.03 19.79
N ALA A 9 13.51 -2.16 18.85
CA ALA A 9 12.69 -1.91 17.67
C ALA A 9 12.50 -3.20 16.85
N VAL A 10 11.26 -3.45 16.42
CA VAL A 10 10.89 -4.65 15.66
C VAL A 10 11.38 -4.52 14.21
N PRO A 11 12.22 -5.44 13.69
CA PRO A 11 12.65 -5.40 12.30
C PRO A 11 11.50 -5.75 11.35
N ILE A 12 11.40 -5.06 10.21
CA ILE A 12 10.36 -5.33 9.19
C ILE A 12 10.60 -6.66 8.49
N ILE A 13 11.85 -6.98 8.22
CA ILE A 13 12.29 -8.26 7.63
C ILE A 13 13.24 -8.91 8.62
N HIS A 14 12.97 -10.17 8.99
CA HIS A 14 13.79 -10.89 9.95
C HIS A 14 15.16 -11.24 9.36
N ASP A 15 16.19 -11.30 10.22
CA ASP A 15 17.58 -11.52 9.81
C ASP A 15 17.79 -12.75 8.92
N ASP A 16 17.04 -13.82 9.14
CA ASP A 16 17.14 -15.04 8.33
C ASP A 16 16.65 -14.81 6.89
N THR A 17 15.56 -14.06 6.74
CA THR A 17 15.04 -13.65 5.42
C THR A 17 15.99 -12.66 4.75
N VAL A 18 16.53 -11.70 5.51
CA VAL A 18 17.53 -10.74 5.02
C VAL A 18 18.74 -11.47 4.45
N LYS A 19 19.31 -12.42 5.19
CA LYS A 19 20.46 -13.22 4.74
C LYS A 19 20.14 -13.99 3.47
N ALA A 20 18.95 -14.57 3.36
CA ALA A 20 18.54 -15.29 2.15
C ALA A 20 18.44 -14.34 0.94
N LEU A 21 17.90 -13.14 1.13
CA LEU A 21 17.84 -12.12 0.07
C LEU A 21 19.22 -11.58 -0.31
N GLU A 22 20.12 -11.36 0.66
CA GLU A 22 21.49 -10.89 0.41
C GLU A 22 22.29 -11.92 -0.38
N LEU A 23 22.18 -13.21 -0.04
CA LEU A 23 22.79 -14.31 -0.79
C LEU A 23 22.27 -14.40 -2.24
N ALA A 24 21.01 -14.02 -2.46
CA ALA A 24 20.41 -13.96 -3.79
C ALA A 24 20.69 -12.64 -4.53
N GLY A 25 21.37 -11.68 -3.91
CA GLY A 25 21.59 -10.34 -4.48
C GLY A 25 20.30 -9.53 -4.65
N LEU A 26 19.25 -9.84 -3.90
CA LEU A 26 17.91 -9.24 -3.97
C LEU A 26 17.67 -8.14 -2.92
N THR A 27 18.65 -7.88 -2.06
CA THR A 27 18.64 -6.75 -1.13
C THR A 27 20.03 -6.15 -0.92
N SER A 28 20.09 -4.86 -0.58
CA SER A 28 21.32 -4.18 -0.18
C SER A 28 21.51 -4.21 1.34
N PRO A 29 22.71 -3.94 1.88
CA PRO A 29 22.87 -3.56 3.27
C PRO A 29 22.04 -2.31 3.62
N PRO A 30 21.69 -2.10 4.91
CA PRO A 30 20.93 -0.94 5.33
C PRO A 30 21.79 0.33 5.29
N ILE A 31 21.21 1.43 4.80
CA ILE A 31 21.82 2.76 4.74
C ILE A 31 20.79 3.74 5.30
N ASN A 32 21.17 4.50 6.34
CA ASN A 32 20.31 5.49 7.01
C ASN A 32 18.93 4.92 7.40
N GLY A 33 18.90 3.78 8.09
CA GLY A 33 17.65 3.17 8.55
C GLY A 33 16.76 2.58 7.44
N LYS A 34 17.17 2.65 6.17
CA LYS A 34 16.44 2.10 5.01
C LYS A 34 17.25 1.02 4.31
N ARG A 35 16.56 0.14 3.60
CA ARG A 35 17.14 -0.98 2.85
C ARG A 35 16.54 -1.04 1.45
N LYS A 36 17.36 -1.31 0.44
CA LYS A 36 16.88 -1.51 -0.93
C LYS A 36 16.46 -2.97 -1.12
N ILE A 37 15.29 -3.19 -1.70
CA ILE A 37 14.74 -4.49 -2.03
C ILE A 37 14.22 -4.49 -3.47
N SER A 38 14.37 -5.60 -4.19
CA SER A 38 13.76 -5.75 -5.51
C SER A 38 12.23 -5.66 -5.42
N THR A 39 11.59 -4.85 -6.27
CA THR A 39 10.12 -4.72 -6.32
C THR A 39 9.44 -6.04 -6.66
N LEU A 40 10.13 -6.93 -7.39
CA LEU A 40 9.65 -8.28 -7.69
C LEU A 40 9.39 -9.11 -6.45
N MET A 41 10.07 -8.82 -5.33
CA MET A 41 9.85 -9.51 -4.05
C MET A 41 8.68 -8.91 -3.26
N VAL A 42 8.37 -7.64 -3.48
CA VAL A 42 7.34 -6.87 -2.75
C VAL A 42 6.00 -6.80 -3.48
N ALA A 43 5.94 -7.14 -4.77
CA ALA A 43 4.68 -7.18 -5.52
C ALA A 43 3.69 -8.23 -4.93
N PRO A 44 2.38 -8.13 -5.15
CA PRO A 44 1.48 -9.25 -4.93
C PRO A 44 1.71 -10.32 -6.02
N SER A 45 1.62 -11.60 -5.67
CA SER A 45 1.63 -12.69 -6.65
C SER A 45 0.26 -12.72 -7.33
N VAL A 46 0.14 -12.12 -8.52
CA VAL A 46 -1.13 -12.09 -9.27
C VAL A 46 -1.23 -13.34 -10.13
N PRO A 47 -2.19 -14.26 -9.87
CA PRO A 47 -2.35 -15.45 -10.70
C PRO A 47 -2.79 -15.04 -12.12
N GLY A 48 -2.07 -15.49 -13.15
CA GLY A 48 -2.49 -15.33 -14.54
C GLY A 48 -1.90 -14.13 -15.31
N TYR A 49 -1.16 -13.24 -14.65
CA TYR A 49 -0.27 -12.33 -15.39
C TYR A 49 1.06 -13.05 -15.62
N MET A 50 1.36 -13.30 -16.90
CA MET A 50 2.60 -13.95 -17.30
C MET A 50 3.80 -13.29 -16.62
N THR A 51 4.49 -14.07 -15.79
CA THR A 51 5.86 -13.81 -15.40
C THR A 51 6.68 -13.72 -16.68
N CYS A 52 7.05 -12.50 -17.10
CA CYS A 52 8.19 -12.37 -17.99
C CYS A 52 9.36 -13.09 -17.32
N ASP A 53 10.03 -13.97 -18.06
CA ASP A 53 11.24 -14.71 -17.72
C ASP A 53 12.38 -13.79 -17.26
N THR A 54 12.18 -13.14 -16.11
CA THR A 54 13.17 -12.26 -15.49
C THR A 54 13.94 -13.16 -14.55
N ALA A 55 14.78 -14.01 -15.15
CA ALA A 55 15.74 -14.81 -14.42
C ALA A 55 16.53 -13.89 -13.47
N LEU A 56 16.51 -14.20 -12.17
CA LEU A 56 17.36 -13.69 -11.08
C LEU A 56 18.36 -12.60 -11.52
N GLN A 57 17.88 -11.37 -11.73
CA GLN A 57 18.76 -10.23 -11.89
C GLN A 57 19.15 -9.77 -10.48
N THR A 58 20.43 -9.55 -10.26
CA THR A 58 20.93 -8.99 -9.00
C THR A 58 20.61 -7.50 -8.94
N ILE A 59 20.49 -6.90 -7.76
CA ILE A 59 20.23 -5.45 -7.61
C ILE A 59 21.20 -4.57 -8.41
N THR A 60 22.43 -5.04 -8.66
CA THR A 60 23.40 -4.31 -9.47
C THR A 60 23.08 -4.29 -10.97
N ASP A 61 22.28 -5.24 -11.45
CA ASP A 61 21.89 -5.39 -12.86
C ASP A 61 20.42 -5.01 -13.11
N ILE A 62 19.64 -4.82 -12.04
CA ILE A 62 18.23 -4.44 -12.11
C ILE A 62 18.11 -2.94 -12.47
N ASP A 63 17.17 -2.62 -13.36
CA ASP A 63 16.76 -1.23 -13.64
C ASP A 63 16.46 -0.51 -12.31
N PRO A 64 17.05 0.66 -12.01
CA PRO A 64 16.77 1.40 -10.78
C PRO A 64 15.26 1.61 -10.52
N SER A 65 14.40 1.56 -11.56
CA SER A 65 12.94 1.58 -11.42
C SER A 65 12.34 0.37 -10.69
N SER A 66 13.07 -0.74 -10.62
CA SER A 66 12.65 -2.03 -10.06
C SER A 66 13.26 -2.29 -8.67
N VAL A 67 13.75 -1.25 -8.01
CA VAL A 67 14.25 -1.28 -6.64
C VAL A 67 13.42 -0.34 -5.78
N MET A 68 13.05 -0.80 -4.59
CA MET A 68 12.28 -0.06 -3.61
C MET A 68 13.08 0.10 -2.32
N GLU A 69 12.99 1.27 -1.69
CA GLU A 69 13.54 1.50 -0.36
C GLU A 69 12.48 1.24 0.70
N ILE A 70 12.78 0.36 1.65
CA ILE A 70 11.91 0.01 2.79
C ILE A 70 12.61 0.37 4.11
N PRO A 71 11.89 0.68 5.19
CA PRO A 71 12.50 0.87 6.50
C PRO A 71 13.11 -0.44 7.03
N VAL A 72 14.12 -0.34 7.87
CA VAL A 72 14.69 -1.51 8.57
C VAL A 72 13.81 -1.90 9.75
N TYR A 73 13.33 -0.92 10.50
CA TYR A 73 12.52 -1.12 11.71
C TYR A 73 11.11 -0.61 11.51
N PHE A 74 10.12 -1.36 11.98
CA PHE A 74 8.71 -1.03 11.87
C PHE A 74 8.40 0.27 12.62
N GLU A 75 8.90 0.41 13.84
CA GLU A 75 8.78 1.63 14.64
C GLU A 75 10.01 2.51 14.40
N SER A 76 9.90 3.44 13.45
CA SER A 76 10.99 4.36 13.10
C SER A 76 10.46 5.61 12.40
N GLN A 77 11.29 6.66 12.34
CA GLN A 77 11.02 7.83 11.50
C GLN A 77 10.93 7.43 10.03
N GLU A 78 11.79 6.53 9.58
CA GLU A 78 11.84 6.03 8.21
C GLU A 78 10.54 5.34 7.82
N THR A 79 9.86 4.66 8.74
CA THR A 79 8.52 4.11 8.50
C THR A 79 7.48 5.19 8.29
N LEU A 80 7.51 6.27 9.07
CA LEU A 80 6.57 7.39 8.90
C LEU A 80 6.75 8.07 7.52
N GLU A 81 8.00 8.29 7.11
CA GLU A 81 8.29 8.77 5.75
C GLU A 81 7.80 7.78 4.68
N PHE A 82 8.04 6.49 4.90
CA PHE A 82 7.68 5.45 3.95
C PHE A 82 6.16 5.34 3.76
N ILE A 83 5.36 5.48 4.82
CA ILE A 83 3.89 5.39 4.75
C ILE A 83 3.23 6.68 4.25
N GLY A 84 4.00 7.76 4.05
CA GLY A 84 3.55 8.93 3.28
C GLY A 84 3.64 10.27 3.99
N PHE A 85 4.18 10.37 5.20
CA PHE A 85 4.43 11.67 5.83
C PHE A 85 5.62 12.38 5.18
N SER A 86 5.64 13.72 5.24
CA SER A 86 6.83 14.49 4.87
C SER A 86 7.98 14.20 5.87
N PRO A 87 9.25 14.33 5.47
CA PRO A 87 10.38 14.12 6.40
C PRO A 87 10.30 14.98 7.66
N GLU A 88 9.84 16.22 7.53
CA GLU A 88 9.68 17.16 8.64
C GLU A 88 8.58 16.67 9.60
N MET A 89 7.42 16.28 9.07
CA MET A 89 6.33 15.77 9.89
C MET A 89 6.66 14.41 10.52
N ALA A 90 7.32 13.52 9.77
CA ALA A 90 7.79 12.24 10.27
C ALA A 90 8.72 12.41 11.48
N ALA A 91 9.65 13.38 11.42
CA ALA A 91 10.53 13.69 12.54
C ALA A 91 9.75 14.20 13.78
N VAL A 92 8.74 15.06 13.58
CA VAL A 92 7.88 15.57 14.68
C VAL A 92 7.07 14.45 15.33
N ILE A 93 6.44 13.60 14.52
CA ILE A 93 5.65 12.46 15.00
C ILE A 93 6.56 11.47 15.75
N TRP A 94 7.73 11.17 15.20
CA TRP A 94 8.69 10.26 15.81
C TRP A 94 9.25 10.79 17.13
N ASP A 95 9.63 12.07 17.18
CA ASP A 95 10.09 12.72 18.41
C ASP A 95 9.02 12.61 19.50
N ARG A 96 7.76 12.92 19.18
CA ARG A 96 6.67 12.79 20.15
C ARG A 96 6.46 11.34 20.58
N TYR A 97 6.44 10.40 19.64
CA TYR A 97 6.23 8.98 19.94
C TYR A 97 7.33 8.41 20.83
N SER A 98 8.59 8.72 20.54
CA SER A 98 9.76 8.18 21.24
C SER A 98 9.90 8.69 22.68
N HIS A 99 9.36 9.88 22.98
CA HIS A 99 9.34 10.46 24.32
C HIS A 99 8.13 10.06 25.18
N LEU A 100 7.15 9.34 24.61
CA LEU A 100 6.05 8.81 25.42
C LEU A 100 6.58 7.81 26.45
N PRO A 101 6.16 7.93 27.73
CA PRO A 101 6.53 6.95 28.74
C PRO A 101 6.02 5.58 28.29
N TYR A 102 6.89 4.58 28.31
CA TYR A 102 6.48 3.21 28.09
C TYR A 102 5.63 2.78 29.28
N ASP A 103 4.32 2.68 29.06
CA ASP A 103 3.35 2.19 30.01
C ASP A 103 2.86 0.83 29.50
N GLU A 104 3.20 -0.25 30.21
CA GLU A 104 2.78 -1.60 29.85
C GLU A 104 1.25 -1.74 29.84
N GLU A 105 0.52 -0.84 30.52
CA GLU A 105 -0.95 -0.80 30.52
C GLU A 105 -1.53 0.01 29.35
N MET A 106 -0.74 0.89 28.71
CA MET A 106 -1.14 1.54 27.47
C MET A 106 -0.82 0.64 26.28
N ASP A 107 -1.84 -0.03 25.75
CA ASP A 107 -1.82 -0.75 24.46
C ASP A 107 -1.73 0.19 23.24
N ASP A 108 -1.01 1.31 23.39
CA ASP A 108 -0.80 2.28 22.33
C ASP A 108 0.36 1.81 21.45
N SER A 109 0.09 0.75 20.68
CA SER A 109 0.97 0.33 19.59
C SER A 109 1.34 1.52 18.70
N PHE A 110 2.50 1.47 18.04
CA PHE A 110 2.91 2.49 17.08
C PHE A 110 1.81 2.82 16.05
N LYS A 111 1.09 1.79 15.58
CA LYS A 111 -0.05 1.94 14.67
C LYS A 111 -1.21 2.72 15.30
N THR A 112 -1.57 2.40 16.55
CA THR A 112 -2.60 3.13 17.32
C THR A 112 -2.21 4.60 17.48
N PHE A 113 -0.94 4.87 17.78
CA PHE A 113 -0.43 6.24 17.91
C PHE A 113 -0.55 7.03 16.61
N VAL A 114 -0.09 6.48 15.48
CA VAL A 114 -0.18 7.13 14.16
C VAL A 114 -1.62 7.36 13.76
N LYS A 115 -2.52 6.41 14.03
CA LYS A 115 -3.95 6.56 13.80
C LYS A 115 -4.52 7.75 14.58
N ARG A 116 -4.28 7.81 15.90
CA ARG A 116 -4.77 8.92 16.74
C ARG A 116 -4.19 10.27 16.30
N TRP A 117 -2.92 10.31 15.91
CA TRP A 117 -2.30 11.53 15.38
C TRP A 117 -3.07 12.11 14.19
N LEU A 118 -3.51 11.26 13.26
CA LEU A 118 -4.29 11.67 12.10
C LEU A 118 -5.74 12.04 12.49
N GLU A 119 -6.37 11.27 13.37
CA GLU A 119 -7.72 11.52 13.86
C GLU A 119 -7.83 12.87 14.58
N ASP A 120 -6.86 13.18 15.45
CA ASP A 120 -6.81 14.40 16.27
C ASP A 120 -6.40 15.65 15.47
N SER A 121 -5.93 15.50 14.23
CA SER A 121 -5.52 16.64 13.41
C SER A 121 -6.73 17.53 13.05
N PRO A 122 -6.64 18.86 13.17
CA PRO A 122 -7.73 19.77 12.82
C PRO A 122 -7.93 19.94 11.30
N SER A 123 -6.99 19.48 10.48
CA SER A 123 -7.01 19.65 9.03
C SER A 123 -7.86 18.57 8.36
N ASP A 124 -8.89 18.96 7.60
CA ASP A 124 -9.69 18.07 6.77
C ASP A 124 -10.34 18.83 5.59
N ALA A 125 -10.68 18.09 4.53
CA ALA A 125 -11.43 18.57 3.38
C ALA A 125 -12.47 17.50 3.03
N LEU A 126 -13.74 17.89 2.84
CA LEU A 126 -14.85 16.96 2.67
C LEU A 126 -15.65 17.22 1.38
N MET A 127 -15.69 18.48 0.93
CA MET A 127 -16.50 18.90 -0.20
C MET A 127 -15.65 19.21 -1.43
N ALA A 128 -16.24 19.15 -2.62
CA ALA A 128 -15.55 19.43 -3.88
C ALA A 128 -14.97 20.87 -3.99
N GLY A 129 -15.47 21.80 -3.18
CA GLY A 129 -14.94 23.17 -3.10
C GLY A 129 -13.82 23.36 -2.07
N ASP A 130 -13.51 22.34 -1.26
CA ASP A 130 -12.47 22.44 -0.24
C ASP A 130 -11.07 22.29 -0.87
N ASP A 131 -10.09 22.94 -0.24
CA ASP A 131 -8.70 22.85 -0.67
C ASP A 131 -8.04 21.58 -0.12
N TYR A 132 -8.17 20.47 -0.85
CA TYR A 132 -7.55 19.19 -0.50
C TYR A 132 -6.03 19.29 -0.41
N ALA A 133 -5.39 20.11 -1.25
CA ALA A 133 -3.94 20.27 -1.22
C ALA A 133 -3.49 20.91 0.10
N ALA A 134 -4.17 21.99 0.52
CA ALA A 134 -3.93 22.61 1.81
C ALA A 134 -4.25 21.66 2.98
N ALA A 135 -5.32 20.86 2.86
CA ALA A 135 -5.70 19.89 3.89
C ALA A 135 -4.62 18.80 4.08
N LEU A 136 -4.11 18.22 2.99
CA LEU A 136 -3.03 17.24 2.97
C LEU A 136 -1.72 17.82 3.52
N GLN A 137 -1.39 19.05 3.12
CA GLN A 137 -0.23 19.77 3.66
C GLN A 137 -0.38 20.03 5.16
N GLY A 138 -1.57 20.41 5.63
CA GLY A 138 -1.87 20.61 7.04
C GLY A 138 -1.78 19.31 7.87
N LEU A 139 -2.02 18.16 7.25
CA LEU A 139 -1.79 16.84 7.84
C LEU A 139 -0.30 16.43 7.83
N GLY A 140 0.57 17.18 7.14
CA GLY A 140 1.97 16.87 6.95
C GLY A 140 2.23 15.67 6.02
N ILE A 141 1.32 15.45 5.06
CA ILE A 141 1.45 14.39 4.05
C ILE A 141 2.42 14.83 2.96
N GLY A 142 3.35 13.95 2.62
CA GLY A 142 4.38 14.18 1.60
C GLY A 142 3.83 14.13 0.18
N GLU A 143 4.57 14.73 -0.76
CA GLU A 143 4.16 14.92 -2.16
C GLU A 143 3.71 13.63 -2.84
N ARG A 144 4.38 12.50 -2.56
CA ARG A 144 4.06 11.21 -3.19
C ARG A 144 2.65 10.74 -2.86
N LEU A 145 2.26 10.74 -1.59
CA LEU A 145 0.92 10.28 -1.19
C LEU A 145 -0.13 11.32 -1.60
N SER A 146 0.17 12.61 -1.45
CA SER A 146 -0.71 13.69 -1.90
C SER A 146 -1.03 13.59 -3.40
N ALA A 147 -0.03 13.33 -4.24
CA ALA A 147 -0.21 13.16 -5.69
C ALA A 147 -1.09 11.95 -6.04
N VAL A 148 -1.00 10.85 -5.28
CA VAL A 148 -1.83 9.65 -5.49
C VAL A 148 -3.27 9.90 -5.09
N ILE A 149 -3.50 10.58 -3.97
CA ILE A 149 -4.85 10.93 -3.50
C ILE A 149 -5.53 11.90 -4.47
N MET A 150 -4.79 12.87 -5.01
CA MET A 150 -5.30 13.91 -5.90
C MET A 150 -5.21 13.56 -7.40
N MET A 151 -5.10 12.28 -7.77
CA MET A 151 -5.09 11.90 -9.19
C MET A 151 -6.46 12.23 -9.84
N GLU A 152 -6.44 12.97 -10.95
CA GLU A 152 -7.65 13.34 -11.71
C GLU A 152 -8.49 12.11 -12.12
N GLU A 153 -7.83 10.97 -12.39
CA GLU A 153 -8.48 9.71 -12.74
C GLU A 153 -9.40 9.15 -11.63
N TYR A 154 -9.25 9.62 -10.40
CA TYR A 154 -9.99 9.18 -9.21
C TYR A 154 -10.76 10.32 -8.54
N GLU A 155 -11.00 11.43 -9.25
CA GLU A 155 -11.73 12.59 -8.72
C GLU A 155 -13.12 12.19 -8.18
N ASP A 156 -13.84 11.30 -8.89
CA ASP A 156 -15.14 10.80 -8.45
C ASP A 156 -15.07 10.07 -7.09
N LEU A 157 -13.96 9.39 -6.80
CA LEU A 157 -13.75 8.69 -5.53
C LEU A 157 -13.33 9.67 -4.43
N LEU A 158 -12.54 10.69 -4.76
CA LEU A 158 -12.02 11.67 -3.81
C LEU A 158 -13.15 12.30 -2.97
N TYR A 159 -14.30 12.59 -3.60
CA TYR A 159 -15.46 13.22 -2.97
C TYR A 159 -16.42 12.26 -2.26
N THR A 160 -16.14 10.96 -2.25
CA THR A 160 -16.98 9.99 -1.51
C THR A 160 -16.65 9.91 -0.02
N SER A 161 -15.56 10.53 0.43
CA SER A 161 -15.11 10.56 1.82
C SER A 161 -14.18 11.75 2.09
N SER A 162 -13.88 12.02 3.36
CA SER A 162 -12.99 13.13 3.72
C SER A 162 -11.53 12.86 3.36
N CYS A 163 -10.76 13.94 3.17
CA CYS A 163 -9.32 13.89 2.97
C CYS A 163 -8.64 13.08 4.08
N LYS A 164 -9.01 13.33 5.35
CA LYS A 164 -8.49 12.60 6.50
C LYS A 164 -8.79 11.10 6.40
N PHE A 165 -9.99 10.71 5.97
CA PHE A 165 -10.35 9.31 5.76
C PHE A 165 -9.41 8.64 4.75
N TRP A 166 -9.20 9.25 3.58
CA TRP A 166 -8.32 8.70 2.55
C TRP A 166 -6.86 8.58 2.99
N VAL A 167 -6.37 9.57 3.71
CA VAL A 167 -5.03 9.54 4.31
C VAL A 167 -4.94 8.42 5.33
N LEU A 168 -5.90 8.32 6.26
CA LEU A 168 -5.89 7.31 7.31
C LEU A 168 -5.91 5.89 6.72
N GLU A 169 -6.81 5.60 5.79
CA GLU A 169 -6.88 4.29 5.11
C GLU A 169 -5.58 3.96 4.38
N SER A 170 -5.00 4.93 3.68
CA SER A 170 -3.73 4.74 2.95
C SER A 170 -2.56 4.44 3.89
N VAL A 171 -2.43 5.23 4.97
CA VAL A 171 -1.35 5.08 5.96
C VAL A 171 -1.50 3.77 6.73
N MET A 172 -2.72 3.41 7.17
CA MET A 172 -2.97 2.15 7.88
C MET A 172 -2.76 0.94 6.97
N GLY A 173 -3.20 1.00 5.72
CA GLY A 173 -2.96 -0.06 4.73
C GLY A 173 -1.47 -0.25 4.42
N ALA A 174 -0.69 0.83 4.40
CA ALA A 174 0.76 0.76 4.23
C ALA A 174 1.46 0.12 5.43
N LEU A 175 1.05 0.46 6.67
CA LEU A 175 1.56 -0.19 7.89
C LEU A 175 1.25 -1.70 7.89
N GLU A 176 0.01 -2.10 7.59
CA GLU A 176 -0.36 -3.52 7.50
C GLU A 176 0.42 -4.27 6.43
N SER A 177 0.72 -3.59 5.33
CA SER A 177 1.54 -4.15 4.25
C SER A 177 2.98 -4.38 4.69
N LEU A 178 3.54 -3.50 5.52
CA LEU A 178 4.87 -3.65 6.11
C LEU A 178 4.90 -4.79 7.14
N GLU A 179 3.90 -4.92 8.00
CA GLU A 179 3.81 -6.00 8.99
C GLU A 179 3.87 -7.39 8.33
N ARG A 180 3.22 -7.52 7.17
CA ARG A 180 3.16 -8.79 6.42
C ARG A 180 4.29 -8.97 5.42
N LEU A 181 5.23 -8.03 5.32
CA LEU A 181 6.23 -8.02 4.25
C LEU A 181 7.15 -9.24 4.34
N ASP A 182 7.65 -9.57 5.54
CA ASP A 182 8.55 -10.69 5.77
C ASP A 182 7.91 -12.04 5.39
N GLU A 183 6.67 -12.27 5.80
CA GLU A 183 5.92 -13.49 5.48
C GLU A 183 5.75 -13.65 3.97
N ARG A 184 5.38 -12.56 3.27
CA ARG A 184 5.22 -12.58 1.81
C ARG A 184 6.50 -12.91 1.08
N ILE A 185 7.63 -12.36 1.54
CA ILE A 185 8.95 -12.64 0.97
C ILE A 185 9.31 -14.11 1.21
N LYS A 186 9.11 -14.63 2.43
CA LYS A 186 9.35 -16.03 2.76
C LYS A 186 8.57 -16.97 1.85
N THR A 187 7.27 -16.74 1.66
CA THR A 187 6.43 -17.54 0.76
C THR A 187 7.01 -17.60 -0.65
N ARG A 188 7.43 -16.46 -1.19
CA ARG A 188 8.01 -16.37 -2.55
C ARG A 188 9.34 -17.11 -2.67
N LEU A 189 10.21 -16.97 -1.68
CA LEU A 189 11.48 -17.70 -1.65
C LEU A 189 11.25 -19.21 -1.63
N GLU A 190 10.21 -19.71 -0.95
CA GLU A 190 9.87 -21.13 -0.95
C GLU A 190 9.21 -21.59 -2.27
N GLU A 191 8.38 -20.75 -2.90
CA GLU A 191 7.81 -21.01 -4.23
C GLU A 191 8.92 -21.15 -5.29
N ASP A 192 9.91 -20.26 -5.29
CA ASP A 192 11.06 -20.30 -6.21
C ASP A 192 11.92 -21.56 -5.99
N LYS A 193 12.15 -21.94 -4.73
CA LYS A 193 12.83 -23.20 -4.37
C LYS A 193 12.04 -24.44 -4.79
N ALA A 194 10.71 -24.37 -4.85
CA ALA A 194 9.87 -25.46 -5.31
C ALA A 194 9.86 -25.56 -6.85
N ALA A 195 9.78 -24.43 -7.55
CA ALA A 195 9.79 -24.38 -9.02
C ALA A 195 11.08 -24.97 -9.61
N THR A 196 12.23 -24.71 -8.97
CA THR A 196 13.53 -25.26 -9.39
C THR A 196 13.64 -26.78 -9.22
N LYS A 197 12.87 -27.40 -8.31
CA LYS A 197 12.86 -28.86 -8.10
C LYS A 197 11.96 -29.60 -9.10
N THR A 198 10.88 -28.97 -9.56
CA THR A 198 9.80 -29.63 -10.34
C THR A 198 9.97 -29.46 -11.85
N THR A 199 11.16 -29.12 -12.36
CA THR A 199 11.44 -29.18 -13.80
C THR A 199 12.19 -30.48 -14.14
N PRO A 200 11.50 -31.63 -14.30
CA PRO A 200 12.11 -32.82 -14.86
C PRO A 200 12.44 -32.53 -16.33
N HIS A 201 13.74 -32.40 -16.61
CA HIS A 201 14.41 -32.59 -17.91
C HIS A 201 13.44 -32.76 -19.10
N LEU A 202 12.72 -31.71 -19.48
CA LEU A 202 11.90 -31.75 -20.68
C LEU A 202 12.87 -31.74 -21.85
N THR A 203 12.80 -32.84 -22.59
CA THR A 203 13.46 -33.09 -23.87
C THR A 203 13.52 -31.80 -24.69
N PRO A 204 14.69 -31.44 -25.25
CA PRO A 204 14.83 -30.20 -26.01
C PRO A 204 13.79 -30.17 -27.14
N CYS A 205 12.80 -29.29 -27.01
CA CYS A 205 11.88 -29.00 -28.09
C CYS A 205 12.70 -28.33 -29.19
N ASN A 206 13.03 -29.11 -30.23
CA ASN A 206 13.54 -28.61 -31.49
C ASN A 206 12.54 -27.60 -32.06
N LEU A 207 12.79 -26.32 -31.83
CA LEU A 207 12.15 -25.19 -32.51
C LEU A 207 12.69 -25.12 -33.95
N SER A 208 12.27 -26.07 -34.78
CA SER A 208 12.39 -26.01 -36.23
C SER A 208 11.01 -26.22 -36.83
N GLY A 209 10.26 -25.13 -37.00
CA GLY A 209 8.90 -25.21 -37.55
C GLY A 209 8.21 -23.87 -37.62
N VAL A 210 8.62 -23.04 -38.57
CA VAL A 210 7.88 -21.85 -39.02
C VAL A 210 6.47 -22.27 -39.45
N GLY A 211 5.45 -21.77 -38.77
CA GLY A 211 4.05 -21.99 -39.15
C GLY A 211 3.13 -20.94 -38.52
N ARG A 212 2.90 -19.83 -39.24
CA ARG A 212 1.82 -18.88 -38.94
C ARG A 212 0.49 -19.63 -38.93
N GLN A 213 -0.15 -19.75 -37.76
CA GLN A 213 -1.59 -20.03 -37.69
C GLN A 213 -2.31 -18.87 -36.99
N LYS A 214 -3.26 -18.29 -37.74
CA LYS A 214 -4.32 -17.42 -37.24
C LYS A 214 -5.28 -18.27 -36.42
N THR A 215 -5.42 -18.00 -35.13
CA THR A 215 -6.53 -18.53 -34.32
C THR A 215 -7.58 -17.45 -34.09
N ARG A 216 -8.82 -17.85 -34.37
CA ARG A 216 -10.09 -17.16 -34.17
C ARG A 216 -10.36 -16.95 -32.68
N LEU A 217 -10.94 -15.79 -32.34
CA LEU A 217 -11.67 -15.56 -31.09
C LEU A 217 -12.84 -16.55 -30.99
N ALA A 218 -13.01 -17.16 -29.83
CA ALA A 218 -14.25 -17.81 -29.41
C ALA A 218 -14.75 -17.08 -28.15
N ASP A 219 -16.05 -16.80 -28.15
CA ASP A 219 -16.80 -16.12 -27.10
C ASP A 219 -16.80 -16.94 -25.79
N PHE A 220 -16.67 -16.26 -24.66
CA PHE A 220 -16.72 -16.84 -23.33
C PHE A 220 -17.89 -16.20 -22.55
N THR A 221 -18.90 -17.00 -22.23
CA THR A 221 -20.03 -16.64 -21.36
C THR A 221 -19.69 -17.08 -19.94
N ILE A 222 -19.84 -16.18 -18.96
CA ILE A 222 -19.64 -16.49 -17.53
C ILE A 222 -20.99 -16.42 -16.80
N ASP A 223 -21.27 -17.49 -16.05
CA ASP A 223 -22.46 -17.74 -15.24
C ASP A 223 -22.32 -17.13 -13.84
N GLY A 224 -23.43 -16.67 -13.28
CA GLY A 224 -23.48 -15.83 -12.07
C GLY A 224 -23.48 -16.63 -10.77
N GLY A 225 -22.60 -16.25 -9.84
CA GLY A 225 -22.60 -16.71 -8.45
C GLY A 225 -22.49 -15.53 -7.49
N GLN A 226 -23.56 -15.28 -6.72
CA GLN A 226 -23.61 -14.29 -5.66
C GLN A 226 -22.67 -14.68 -4.51
N GLY A 227 -21.64 -13.87 -4.30
CA GLY A 227 -20.83 -13.84 -3.09
C GLY A 227 -20.60 -12.38 -2.72
N GLU A 228 -21.12 -11.98 -1.57
CA GLU A 228 -21.00 -10.65 -0.98
C GLU A 228 -19.52 -10.35 -0.70
N LEU A 229 -18.94 -9.45 -1.50
CA LEU A 229 -17.55 -9.02 -1.41
C LEU A 229 -17.54 -7.51 -1.14
N VAL A 230 -17.16 -7.16 0.08
CA VAL A 230 -16.78 -5.79 0.48
C VAL A 230 -15.46 -5.46 -0.23
N PRO A 231 -15.36 -4.43 -1.09
CA PRO A 231 -14.09 -4.04 -1.69
C PRO A 231 -13.23 -3.33 -0.65
N LYS A 232 -12.23 -4.04 -0.11
CA LYS A 232 -11.10 -3.40 0.58
C LYS A 232 -10.22 -2.75 -0.48
N VAL A 233 -10.29 -1.43 -0.60
CA VAL A 233 -9.31 -0.64 -1.35
C VAL A 233 -8.03 -0.61 -0.53
N VAL A 234 -7.22 -1.66 -0.65
CA VAL A 234 -5.84 -1.63 -0.15
C VAL A 234 -5.01 -0.98 -1.25
N LEU A 235 -4.70 0.31 -1.08
CA LEU A 235 -3.58 0.96 -1.77
C LEU A 235 -2.27 0.37 -1.23
N ALA A 236 -2.04 -0.92 -1.51
CA ALA A 236 -0.78 -1.59 -1.23
C ALA A 236 0.24 -1.10 -2.26
N LEU A 237 1.11 -0.20 -1.82
CA LEU A 237 2.38 0.17 -2.47
C LEU A 237 2.27 0.30 -3.99
N VAL A 238 1.66 1.40 -4.40
CA VAL A 238 1.44 1.77 -5.79
C VAL A 238 2.77 2.16 -6.45
N VAL A 239 3.46 1.16 -7.01
CA VAL A 239 3.80 1.23 -8.43
C VAL A 239 2.55 0.69 -9.14
N ILE A 240 1.60 1.56 -9.49
CA ILE A 240 0.50 1.19 -10.41
C ILE A 240 1.11 1.37 -11.80
N PRO A 241 1.53 0.30 -12.50
CA PRO A 241 1.67 0.40 -13.94
C PRO A 241 0.29 0.78 -14.50
N LYS A 242 0.26 1.73 -15.46
CA LYS A 242 -0.92 2.27 -16.17
C LYS A 242 -1.97 1.25 -16.69
N LYS A 243 -1.74 -0.06 -16.54
CA LYS A 243 -2.60 -1.16 -17.00
C LYS A 243 -3.44 -1.81 -15.90
N LEU A 244 -3.27 -1.45 -14.62
CA LEU A 244 -4.08 -1.96 -13.50
C LEU A 244 -5.38 -1.17 -13.26
N THR A 245 -5.53 0.00 -13.88
CA THR A 245 -6.74 0.84 -13.78
C THR A 245 -7.96 0.26 -14.53
N THR A 246 -7.75 -0.65 -15.49
CA THR A 246 -8.85 -1.27 -16.26
C THR A 246 -9.51 -2.48 -15.58
N SER A 247 -9.12 -2.86 -14.37
CA SER A 247 -9.66 -4.04 -13.64
C SER A 247 -10.49 -3.70 -12.40
N LEU A 248 -10.77 -2.42 -12.13
CA LEU A 248 -11.70 -2.01 -11.06
C LEU A 248 -13.13 -2.07 -11.61
N ASN A 249 -13.89 -3.10 -11.21
CA ASN A 249 -15.28 -3.31 -11.62
C ASN A 249 -16.21 -2.30 -10.89
N PRO A 250 -17.24 -1.73 -11.54
CA PRO A 250 -17.89 -0.48 -11.18
C PRO A 250 -19.09 -0.65 -10.24
N THR A 251 -18.94 -1.37 -9.13
CA THR A 251 -20.10 -1.65 -8.25
C THR A 251 -20.47 -0.48 -7.32
N TYR A 252 -19.65 0.57 -7.25
CA TYR A 252 -19.98 1.77 -6.46
C TYR A 252 -20.89 2.79 -7.16
N LEU A 253 -21.18 2.61 -8.46
CA LEU A 253 -22.08 3.50 -9.21
C LEU A 253 -23.57 3.12 -9.15
N MET A 254 -23.94 2.06 -8.41
CA MET A 254 -25.34 1.57 -8.36
C MET A 254 -26.03 1.73 -6.99
N ALA A 255 -25.36 2.29 -5.99
CA ALA A 255 -25.94 2.48 -4.65
C ALA A 255 -26.44 3.91 -4.37
N MET A 256 -26.53 4.77 -5.39
CA MET A 256 -27.26 6.04 -5.33
C MET A 256 -28.58 5.89 -6.10
N ASN A 257 -29.45 4.99 -5.62
CA ASN A 257 -30.86 5.04 -5.96
C ASN A 257 -31.54 5.99 -4.97
N GLU A 258 -32.38 6.88 -5.51
CA GLU A 258 -32.87 8.14 -4.92
C GLU A 258 -33.63 8.06 -3.58
N ASP A 259 -33.77 6.87 -2.97
CA ASP A 259 -34.69 6.64 -1.86
C ASP A 259 -34.06 6.16 -0.55
N ASN A 260 -32.72 6.15 -0.40
CA ASN A 260 -32.12 5.73 0.88
C ASN A 260 -30.88 6.55 1.28
N ILE A 261 -31.14 7.83 1.61
CA ILE A 261 -30.19 8.68 2.32
C ILE A 261 -30.08 8.18 3.77
N ASN A 262 -28.86 7.93 4.24
CA ASN A 262 -28.57 7.65 5.64
C ASN A 262 -29.11 8.80 6.54
N PRO A 263 -30.05 8.53 7.48
CA PRO A 263 -30.67 9.58 8.29
C PRO A 263 -29.69 10.31 9.22
N GLU A 264 -28.48 9.79 9.46
CA GLU A 264 -27.46 10.47 10.29
C GLU A 264 -26.74 11.64 9.58
N PHE A 265 -26.94 11.85 8.26
CA PHE A 265 -26.30 12.94 7.51
C PHE A 265 -27.22 14.11 7.16
N GLN A 266 -28.40 14.22 7.79
CA GLN A 266 -29.22 15.44 7.68
C GLN A 266 -28.61 16.55 8.53
N LEU A 267 -27.64 17.28 7.96
CA LEU A 267 -27.27 18.60 8.46
C LEU A 267 -28.48 19.53 8.32
N GLU A 268 -29.03 19.96 9.47
CA GLU A 268 -30.05 21.01 9.53
C GLU A 268 -29.52 22.29 8.86
N LEU A 269 -29.96 22.55 7.64
CA LEU A 269 -29.79 23.86 7.01
C LEU A 269 -30.63 24.88 7.80
N PRO A 270 -30.05 26.01 8.26
CA PRO A 270 -30.82 27.03 8.94
C PRO A 270 -31.87 27.62 8.00
N ALA A 271 -33.12 27.61 8.46
CA ALA A 271 -34.26 28.16 7.75
C ALA A 271 -33.99 29.60 7.32
N ARG A 272 -33.97 29.84 6.00
CA ARG A 272 -34.01 31.19 5.41
C ARG A 272 -35.29 31.88 5.87
N THR A 273 -35.16 32.82 6.80
CA THR A 273 -36.20 33.82 7.06
C THR A 273 -36.32 34.71 5.83
N ARG A 274 -37.42 34.54 5.07
CA ARG A 274 -37.87 35.55 4.09
C ARG A 274 -38.41 36.73 4.88
N SER A 275 -37.72 37.87 4.82
CA SER A 275 -38.29 39.16 5.17
C SER A 275 -39.17 39.66 4.02
N SER A 276 -40.40 40.01 4.35
CA SER A 276 -41.26 40.94 3.61
C SER A 276 -41.99 41.78 4.63
#